data_AF-A0A9D6E7A0-F1
#
_entry.id   AF-A0A9D6E7A0-F1
#
_cell.length_a   1.000
_cell.length_b   1.000
_cell.length_c   1.000
_cell.angle_alpha   90.00
_cell.angle_beta   90.00
_cell.angle_gamma   90.00
#
_symmetry.space_group_name_H-M   'P 1'
#
loop_
_entity.id
_entity.type
_entity.pdbx_description
1 polymer ?
#
loop_
_entity_poly.entity_id
_entity_poly.type
_entity_poly.pdbx_seq_one_letter_code
_entity_poly.pdbx_strand_id
1 'polypeptide(L)'
;MIQISSLLLLLVVLTDFVVLGTSRMSTCIRAIGLQGLLLAGLPVFLHSEWSVHLIGLALGTAAVKAVALPWFLSWAIREANVRREVEPLVGFVPSLLIGAAMVAASFAVAPTLPLPGTGGTLLVAVALSNVLTGLVVL
;
A
#
# COMPACT_ATOMS: atom_id res chain seq x y z
N MET A 1 -0.62 -7.82 20.20
CA MET A 1 -0.57 -6.69 19.23
C MET A 1 -0.07 -7.13 17.84
N ILE A 2 0.91 -8.06 17.76
CA ILE A 2 1.46 -8.61 16.50
C ILE A 2 0.39 -9.16 15.52
N GLN A 3 -0.69 -9.76 16.04
CA GLN A 3 -1.74 -10.34 15.21
C GLN A 3 -2.56 -9.28 14.44
N ILE A 4 -2.75 -8.08 15.01
CA ILE A 4 -3.45 -6.97 14.35
C ILE A 4 -2.56 -6.36 13.27
N SER A 5 -1.26 -6.17 13.53
CA SER A 5 -0.33 -5.66 12.52
C SER A 5 -0.23 -6.58 11.31
N SER A 6 -0.21 -7.90 11.51
CA SER A 6 -0.21 -8.85 10.39
C SER A 6 -1.49 -8.78 9.56
N LEU A 7 -2.64 -8.57 10.21
CA LEU A 7 -3.92 -8.39 9.52
C LEU A 7 -3.97 -7.08 8.74
N LEU A 8 -3.44 -5.98 9.29
CA LEU A 8 -3.31 -4.71 8.58
C LEU A 8 -2.41 -4.86 7.34
N LEU A 9 -1.25 -5.51 7.48
CA LEU A 9 -0.33 -5.77 6.37
C LEU A 9 -0.95 -6.65 5.29
N LEU A 10 -1.72 -7.68 5.69
CA LEU A 10 -2.47 -8.52 4.77
C LEU A 10 -3.52 -7.70 4.00
N LEU A 11 -4.23 -6.79 4.68
CA LEU A 11 -5.19 -5.89 4.03
C LEU A 11 -4.49 -4.95 3.03
N VAL A 12 -3.30 -4.46 3.35
CA VAL A 12 -2.49 -3.65 2.41
C VAL A 12 -2.18 -4.44 1.14
N VAL A 13 -1.71 -5.69 1.27
CA VAL A 13 -1.47 -6.57 0.12
C VAL A 13 -2.76 -6.83 -0.67
N LEU A 14 -3.88 -7.06 0.02
CA LEU A 14 -5.15 -7.29 -0.68
C LEU A 14 -5.59 -6.05 -1.47
N THR A 15 -5.37 -4.85 -0.94
CA THR A 15 -5.61 -3.61 -1.68
C THR A 15 -4.68 -3.43 -2.89
N ASP A 16 -3.44 -3.94 -2.86
CA ASP A 16 -2.55 -3.94 -4.04
C ASP A 16 -3.19 -4.72 -5.20
N PHE A 17 -3.76 -5.89 -4.92
CA PHE A 17 -4.49 -6.67 -5.92
C PHE A 17 -5.76 -5.98 -6.42
N VAL A 18 -6.46 -5.22 -5.56
CA VAL A 18 -7.61 -4.41 -6.00
C VAL A 18 -7.16 -3.32 -6.98
N VAL A 19 -6.02 -2.68 -6.73
CA VAL A 19 -5.45 -1.66 -7.63
C VAL A 19 -5.06 -2.27 -8.97
N LEU A 20 -4.37 -3.43 -8.97
CA LEU A 20 -4.01 -4.15 -10.20
C LEU A 20 -5.22 -4.71 -10.96
N GLY A 21 -6.30 -5.01 -10.23
CA GLY A 21 -7.51 -5.65 -10.74
C GLY A 21 -8.61 -4.69 -11.17
N THR A 22 -8.41 -3.38 -11.12
CA THR A 22 -9.45 -2.39 -11.48
C THR A 22 -8.97 -1.41 -12.56
N SER A 23 -9.82 -1.14 -13.55
CA SER A 23 -9.59 -0.11 -14.57
C SER A 23 -10.14 1.26 -14.13
N ARG A 24 -10.89 1.31 -13.03
CA ARG A 24 -11.54 2.54 -12.58
C ARG A 24 -10.57 3.32 -11.72
N MET A 25 -10.09 4.47 -12.22
CA MET A 25 -9.21 5.37 -11.46
C MET A 25 -9.77 5.73 -10.08
N SER A 26 -11.09 5.93 -9.99
CA SER A 26 -11.76 6.22 -8.71
C SER A 26 -11.60 5.07 -7.69
N THR A 27 -11.67 3.82 -8.14
CA THR A 27 -11.43 2.65 -7.29
C THR A 27 -9.97 2.57 -6.85
N CYS A 28 -9.01 2.81 -7.76
CA CYS A 28 -7.59 2.87 -7.41
C CYS A 28 -7.33 3.95 -6.35
N ILE A 29 -7.86 5.16 -6.51
CA ILE A 29 -7.68 6.26 -5.56
C ILE A 29 -8.24 5.90 -4.18
N ARG A 30 -9.44 5.30 -4.13
CA ARG A 30 -10.04 4.86 -2.87
C ARG A 30 -9.22 3.75 -2.20
N ALA A 31 -8.70 2.80 -2.99
CA ALA A 31 -7.84 1.74 -2.49
C ALA A 31 -6.52 2.30 -1.91
N ILE A 32 -5.88 3.26 -2.60
CA ILE A 32 -4.68 3.95 -2.11
C ILE A 32 -4.97 4.74 -0.82
N GLY A 33 -6.12 5.43 -0.75
CA GLY A 33 -6.55 6.11 0.46
C GLY A 33 -6.74 5.16 1.64
N LEU A 34 -7.36 3.99 1.39
CA LEU A 34 -7.50 2.93 2.38
C LEU A 34 -6.14 2.37 2.82
N GLN A 35 -5.21 2.13 1.88
CA GLN A 35 -3.84 1.74 2.21
C GLN A 35 -3.15 2.76 3.11
N GLY A 36 -3.32 4.06 2.83
CA GLY A 36 -2.81 5.13 3.67
C GLY A 36 -3.29 5.05 5.12
N LEU A 37 -4.58 4.76 5.32
CA LEU A 37 -5.16 4.58 6.66
C LEU A 37 -4.64 3.32 7.35
N LEU A 38 -4.58 2.20 6.64
CA LEU A 38 -4.07 0.93 7.17
C LEU A 38 -2.61 1.08 7.64
N LEU A 39 -1.77 1.74 6.83
CA LEU A 39 -0.37 2.00 7.15
C LEU A 39 -0.21 3.00 8.30
N ALA A 40 -1.05 4.03 8.38
CA ALA A 40 -1.04 4.98 9.49
C ALA A 40 -1.37 4.32 10.84
N GLY A 41 -2.14 3.24 10.83
CA GLY A 41 -2.43 2.44 12.04
C GLY A 41 -1.24 1.59 12.51
N LEU A 42 -0.32 1.20 11.63
CA LEU A 42 0.76 0.27 11.97
C LEU A 42 1.64 0.73 13.14
N PRO A 43 2.16 1.98 13.20
CA PRO A 43 3.00 2.42 14.30
C PRO A 43 2.34 2.27 15.68
N VAL A 44 1.01 2.48 15.76
CA VAL A 44 0.21 2.39 16.98
C VAL A 44 0.09 0.94 17.47
N PHE A 45 0.07 -0.03 16.55
CA PHE A 45 -0.06 -1.45 16.91
C PHE A 45 1.29 -2.19 16.99
N LEU A 46 2.37 -1.61 16.47
CA LEU A 46 3.71 -2.22 16.51
C LEU A 46 4.49 -1.88 17.80
N HIS A 47 4.28 -0.70 18.37
CA HIS A 47 5.00 -0.26 19.57
C HIS A 47 4.03 0.06 20.70
N SER A 48 4.29 -0.47 21.91
CA SER A 48 3.47 -0.19 23.09
C SER A 48 3.77 1.17 23.74
N GLU A 49 4.93 1.77 23.44
CA GLU A 49 5.32 3.05 24.00
C GLU A 49 4.90 4.21 23.09
N TRP A 50 4.13 5.14 23.65
CA TRP A 50 3.67 6.31 22.93
C TRP A 50 4.78 7.36 22.87
N SER A 51 5.52 7.36 21.76
CA SER A 51 6.49 8.40 21.44
C SER A 51 5.87 9.46 20.53
N VAL A 52 6.25 10.73 20.76
CA VAL A 52 5.87 11.86 19.88
C VAL A 52 6.24 11.57 18.42
N HIS A 53 7.34 10.87 18.19
CA HIS A 53 7.77 10.46 16.86
C HIS A 53 6.79 9.50 16.18
N LEU A 54 6.25 8.52 16.93
CA LEU A 54 5.29 7.53 16.40
C LEU A 54 3.94 8.20 16.06
N ILE A 55 3.49 9.12 16.90
CA ILE A 55 2.27 9.90 16.66
C ILE A 55 2.48 10.78 15.41
N GLY A 56 3.63 11.44 15.30
CA GLY A 56 3.98 12.23 14.11
C GLY A 56 4.03 11.39 12.84
N LEU A 57 4.59 10.18 12.89
CA LEU A 57 4.65 9.25 11.77
C LEU A 57 3.26 8.76 11.33
N ALA A 58 2.42 8.37 12.29
CA ALA A 58 1.06 7.91 12.03
C ALA A 58 0.20 9.05 11.42
N LEU A 59 0.21 10.22 12.05
CA LEU A 59 -0.54 11.39 11.57
C LEU A 59 -0.02 11.89 10.22
N GLY A 60 1.30 11.94 10.02
CA GLY A 60 1.91 12.32 8.75
C GLY A 60 1.54 11.35 7.63
N THR A 61 1.61 10.04 7.90
CA THR A 61 1.21 9.01 6.92
C THR A 61 -0.26 9.13 6.55
N ALA A 62 -1.15 9.31 7.54
CA ALA A 62 -2.57 9.52 7.29
C ALA A 62 -2.82 10.81 6.49
N ALA A 63 -2.27 11.93 6.93
CA ALA A 63 -2.45 13.22 6.29
C ALA A 63 -2.00 13.19 4.82
N VAL A 64 -0.86 12.58 4.53
CA VAL A 64 -0.31 12.51 3.17
C VAL A 64 -1.03 11.46 2.33
N LYS A 65 -1.04 10.18 2.74
CA LYS A 65 -1.50 9.07 1.90
C LYS A 65 -3.01 8.81 1.96
N ALA A 66 -3.64 9.06 3.09
CA ALA A 66 -5.08 8.83 3.21
C ALA A 66 -5.92 10.04 2.79
N VAL A 67 -5.36 11.25 2.88
CA VAL A 67 -6.10 12.49 2.62
C VAL A 67 -5.53 13.27 1.45
N ALA A 68 -4.31 13.80 1.56
CA ALA A 68 -3.77 14.73 0.57
C ALA A 68 -3.61 14.11 -0.83
N LEU A 69 -3.00 12.93 -0.92
CA LEU A 69 -2.80 12.21 -2.18
C LEU A 69 -4.14 11.84 -2.86
N PRO A 70 -5.08 11.16 -2.18
CA PRO A 70 -6.36 10.81 -2.79
C PRO A 70 -7.18 12.05 -3.18
N TRP A 71 -7.14 13.10 -2.36
CA TRP A 71 -7.81 14.35 -2.66
C TRP A 71 -7.22 15.04 -3.89
N PHE A 72 -5.90 15.15 -3.97
CA PHE A 72 -5.22 15.74 -5.12
C PHE A 72 -5.46 14.93 -6.40
N LEU A 73 -5.37 13.61 -6.35
CA LEU A 73 -5.63 12.74 -7.50
C LEU A 73 -7.09 12.81 -7.95
N SER A 74 -8.04 12.80 -7.02
CA SER A 74 -9.47 12.91 -7.36
C SER A 74 -9.81 14.30 -7.92
N TRP A 75 -9.20 15.36 -7.39
CA TRP A 75 -9.30 16.70 -7.94
C TRP A 75 -8.71 16.77 -9.36
N ALA A 76 -7.49 16.27 -9.56
CA ALA A 76 -6.81 16.29 -10.85
C ALA A 76 -7.59 15.51 -11.93
N ILE A 77 -8.21 14.37 -11.58
CA ILE A 77 -9.06 13.62 -12.50
C ILE A 77 -10.30 14.42 -12.89
N ARG A 78 -10.96 15.06 -11.92
CA ARG A 78 -12.16 15.88 -12.20
C ARG A 78 -11.81 17.05 -13.11
N GLU A 79 -10.67 17.68 -12.88
CA GLU A 79 -10.21 18.83 -13.66
C GLU A 79 -9.76 18.44 -15.09
N ALA A 80 -9.09 17.30 -15.24
CA ALA A 80 -8.61 16.84 -16.54
C ALA A 80 -9.72 16.44 -17.52
N ASN A 81 -10.98 16.31 -17.07
CA ASN A 81 -12.19 15.99 -17.86
C ASN A 81 -12.04 14.78 -18.81
N VAL A 82 -11.10 13.88 -18.52
CA VAL A 82 -10.92 12.65 -19.30
C VAL A 82 -11.80 11.58 -18.69
N ARG A 83 -12.67 10.96 -19.51
CA ARG A 83 -13.27 9.65 -19.22
C ARG A 83 -12.16 8.59 -19.24
N ARG A 84 -11.29 8.61 -18.24
CA ARG A 84 -10.06 7.83 -18.23
C ARG A 84 -10.31 6.54 -17.46
N GLU A 85 -10.66 5.51 -18.21
CA GLU A 85 -10.41 4.13 -17.78
C GLU A 85 -8.89 3.93 -17.83
N VAL A 86 -8.30 3.46 -16.73
CA VAL A 86 -6.92 2.97 -16.74
C VAL A 86 -6.99 1.62 -17.44
N GLU A 87 -6.55 1.53 -18.68
CA GLU A 87 -6.29 0.22 -19.25
C GLU A 87 -5.05 -0.35 -18.55
N PRO A 88 -5.16 -1.51 -17.87
CA PRO A 88 -3.98 -2.13 -17.27
C PRO A 88 -2.96 -2.42 -18.38
N LEU A 89 -1.69 -2.05 -18.15
CA LEU A 89 -0.59 -2.11 -19.14
C LEU A 89 -0.52 -3.41 -19.94
N VAL A 90 -0.87 -4.53 -19.30
CA VAL A 90 -0.85 -5.88 -19.90
C VAL A 90 -2.21 -6.60 -19.81
N GLY A 91 -3.25 -5.95 -19.28
CA GLY A 91 -4.55 -6.58 -18.98
C GLY A 91 -4.68 -7.07 -17.53
N PHE A 92 -5.90 -7.37 -17.07
CA PHE A 92 -6.18 -7.68 -15.66
C PHE A 92 -5.47 -8.95 -15.15
N VAL A 93 -5.70 -10.08 -15.81
CA VAL A 93 -5.13 -11.38 -15.40
C VAL A 93 -3.60 -11.34 -15.31
N PRO A 94 -2.86 -10.89 -16.34
CA PRO A 94 -1.41 -10.82 -16.23
C PRO A 94 -0.94 -9.78 -15.20
N SER A 95 -1.65 -8.66 -15.01
CA SER A 95 -1.33 -7.71 -13.93
C SER A 95 -1.45 -8.34 -12.55
N LEU A 96 -2.49 -9.14 -12.30
CA LEU A 96 -2.64 -9.91 -11.06
C LEU A 96 -1.53 -10.95 -10.89
N LEU A 97 -1.16 -11.68 -11.95
CA LEU A 97 -0.09 -12.67 -11.89
C LEU A 97 1.27 -12.02 -11.60
N ILE A 98 1.56 -10.86 -12.22
CA ILE A 98 2.75 -10.07 -11.93
C ILE A 98 2.73 -9.60 -10.46
N GLY A 99 1.58 -9.10 -9.97
CA GLY A 99 1.42 -8.73 -8.57
C GLY A 99 1.71 -9.89 -7.62
N ALA A 100 1.16 -11.07 -7.89
CA ALA A 100 1.42 -12.27 -7.09
C ALA A 100 2.90 -12.68 -7.12
N ALA A 101 3.55 -12.60 -8.28
CA ALA A 101 4.98 -12.87 -8.41
C ALA A 101 5.83 -11.85 -7.63
N MET A 102 5.45 -10.57 -7.65
CA MET A 102 6.12 -9.51 -6.90
C MET A 102 5.98 -9.67 -5.39
N VAL A 103 4.79 -10.05 -4.92
CA VAL A 103 4.56 -10.42 -3.50
C VAL A 103 5.49 -11.58 -3.14
N ALA A 104 5.47 -12.67 -3.91
CA ALA A 104 6.29 -13.85 -3.65
C ALA A 104 7.79 -13.52 -3.63
N ALA A 105 8.27 -12.72 -4.60
CA ALA A 105 9.65 -12.26 -4.65
C ALA A 105 10.00 -11.40 -3.43
N SER A 106 9.11 -10.51 -3.00
CA SER A 106 9.33 -9.66 -1.83
C SER A 106 9.44 -10.49 -0.54
N PHE A 107 8.63 -11.53 -0.40
CA PHE A 107 8.71 -12.48 0.71
C PHE A 107 9.95 -13.38 0.65
N ALA A 108 10.47 -13.69 -0.53
CA ALA A 108 11.73 -14.42 -0.69
C ALA A 108 12.94 -13.55 -0.34
N VAL A 109 12.88 -12.25 -0.63
CA VAL A 109 13.96 -11.29 -0.38
C VAL A 109 13.97 -10.78 1.06
N ALA A 110 12.82 -10.51 1.67
CA ALA A 110 12.77 -9.91 3.01
C ALA A 110 13.60 -10.62 4.11
N PRO A 111 13.70 -11.96 4.16
CA PRO A 111 14.52 -12.67 5.15
C PRO A 111 16.03 -12.53 4.92
N THR A 112 16.47 -12.17 3.71
CA THR A 112 17.90 -12.02 3.40
C THR A 112 18.45 -10.65 3.81
N LEU A 113 17.58 -9.69 4.12
CA LEU A 113 18.00 -8.37 4.58
C LEU A 113 18.43 -8.43 6.06
N PRO A 114 19.52 -7.73 6.44
CA PRO A 114 19.95 -7.61 7.82
C PRO A 114 19.01 -6.66 8.58
N LEU A 115 17.94 -7.22 9.14
CA LEU A 115 16.90 -6.47 9.83
C LEU A 115 17.14 -6.43 11.35
N PRO A 116 17.09 -5.25 11.99
CA PRO A 116 17.14 -5.17 13.45
C PRO A 116 15.80 -5.62 14.05
N GLY A 117 15.80 -6.79 14.71
CA GLY A 117 14.67 -7.31 15.49
C GLY A 117 13.81 -8.37 14.81
N THR A 118 13.10 -9.16 15.62
CA THR A 118 12.37 -10.38 15.22
C THR A 118 11.00 -10.17 14.54
N GLY A 119 10.63 -8.92 14.19
CA GLY A 119 9.31 -8.57 13.63
C GLY A 119 9.34 -7.84 12.29
N GLY A 120 10.51 -7.52 11.74
CA GLY A 120 10.64 -6.65 10.56
C GLY A 120 10.32 -7.32 9.22
N THR A 121 10.47 -8.65 9.11
CA THR A 121 10.44 -9.37 7.83
C THR A 121 9.11 -9.22 7.09
N LEU A 122 7.98 -9.35 7.80
CA LEU A 122 6.65 -9.21 7.19
C LEU A 122 6.39 -7.78 6.71
N LEU A 123 6.78 -6.79 7.52
CA LEU A 123 6.63 -5.36 7.19
C LEU A 123 7.46 -5.02 5.95
N VAL A 124 8.70 -5.52 5.88
CA VAL A 124 9.61 -5.30 4.75
C VAL A 124 9.10 -5.99 3.48
N ALA A 125 8.63 -7.23 3.57
CA ALA A 125 8.06 -7.94 2.43
C ALA A 125 6.85 -7.19 1.85
N VAL A 126 5.94 -6.72 2.71
CA VAL A 126 4.74 -5.97 2.30
C VAL A 126 5.11 -4.61 1.73
N ALA A 127 6.07 -3.91 2.35
CA ALA A 127 6.54 -2.62 1.85
C ALA A 127 7.20 -2.74 0.46
N LEU A 128 8.05 -3.75 0.26
CA LEU A 128 8.66 -4.04 -1.03
C LEU A 128 7.60 -4.36 -2.09
N SER A 129 6.64 -5.23 -1.76
CA SER A 129 5.55 -5.57 -2.66
C SER A 129 4.75 -4.34 -3.07
N ASN A 130 4.33 -3.51 -2.10
CA ASN A 130 3.55 -2.30 -2.36
C ASN A 130 4.31 -1.29 -3.25
N VAL A 131 5.63 -1.15 -3.08
CA VAL A 131 6.47 -0.31 -3.96
C VAL A 131 6.51 -0.87 -5.38
N LEU A 132 6.71 -2.18 -5.53
CA LEU A 132 6.74 -2.85 -6.84
C LEU A 132 5.39 -2.77 -7.54
N THR A 133 4.27 -2.97 -6.83
CA THR A 133 2.92 -2.77 -7.36
C THR A 133 2.72 -1.32 -7.82
N GLY A 134 3.16 -0.35 -7.02
CA GLY A 134 3.11 1.06 -7.41
C GLY A 134 3.89 1.35 -8.71
N LEU A 135 5.04 0.70 -8.91
CA LEU A 135 5.83 0.82 -10.14
C LEU A 135 5.13 0.19 -11.35
N VAL A 136 4.40 -0.91 -11.17
CA VAL A 136 3.61 -1.54 -12.27
C VAL A 136 2.43 -0.67 -12.69
N VAL A 137 1.88 0.13 -11.78
CA VAL A 137 0.72 0.99 -12.06
C VAL A 137 1.13 2.32 -12.73
N LEU A 138 2.40 2.71 -12.61
CA LEU A 138 2.95 3.97 -13.11
C LEU A 138 3.28 3.90 -14.61
#